data_AF-A0AAD8EH05-F1
#
_entry.id   AF-A0AAD8EH05-F1
#
_cell.length_a   1.000
_cell.length_b   1.000
_cell.length_c   1.000
_cell.angle_alpha   90.00
_cell.angle_beta   90.00
_cell.angle_gamma   90.00
#
_symmetry.space_group_name_H-M   'P 1'
#
loop_
_entity.id
_entity.type
_entity.pdbx_description
1 polymer ?
#
loop_
_entity_poly.entity_id
_entity_poly.type
_entity_poly.pdbx_seq_one_letter_code
_entity_poly.pdbx_strand_id
1 'polypeptide(L)'
;RNATPTGRYRVKRGIKNIKELGQIVQFNGMKKMSIWSGEECNRFIGSDGTLFAPFLGPADKLGVFSPTICRSLEPYHVGNIKYKGLESYTYSLDFGDMTEDPKFRCFCTTPDNCLKKGVHDMTNCIGVPIIASLPHFYLAHPDYQNEIYGMNPVKEKHEMYFIFEPTTATPLYGRTRIQLSISIHPIESVDLMKEVPTVIFPIFWIDE
;
A
#
# COMPACT_ATOMS: atom_id res chain seq x y z
N ARG A 1 -7.27 -2.95 16.67
CA ARG A 1 -8.73 -2.83 16.95
C ARG A 1 -9.23 -4.23 17.28
N ASN A 2 -9.90 -4.45 18.40
CA ASN A 2 -10.37 -5.78 18.77
C ASN A 2 -11.86 -5.94 18.42
N ALA A 3 -12.21 -7.03 17.73
CA ALA A 3 -13.58 -7.42 17.39
C ALA A 3 -14.46 -6.35 16.71
N THR A 4 -13.86 -5.37 16.01
CA THR A 4 -14.60 -4.36 15.26
C THR A 4 -14.56 -4.68 13.77
N PRO A 5 -15.71 -4.86 13.08
CA PRO A 5 -15.71 -5.06 11.63
C PRO A 5 -15.08 -3.87 10.90
N THR A 6 -14.21 -4.15 9.93
CA THR A 6 -13.52 -3.12 9.14
C THR A 6 -14.48 -2.29 8.29
N GLY A 7 -15.54 -2.92 7.79
CA GLY A 7 -16.57 -2.29 6.97
C GLY A 7 -17.36 -3.31 6.16
N ARG A 8 -18.34 -2.83 5.41
CA ARG A 8 -19.18 -3.66 4.54
C ARG A 8 -18.70 -3.58 3.10
N TYR A 9 -18.28 -4.72 2.58
CA TYR A 9 -17.93 -4.88 1.17
C TYR A 9 -19.13 -5.38 0.36
N ARG A 10 -19.29 -4.84 -0.85
CA ARG A 10 -20.08 -5.47 -1.91
C ARG A 10 -19.12 -5.88 -3.00
N VAL A 11 -19.06 -7.18 -3.29
CA VAL A 11 -18.13 -7.77 -4.25
C VAL A 11 -18.87 -8.50 -5.36
N LYS A 12 -18.22 -8.68 -6.50
CA LYS A 12 -18.71 -9.51 -7.60
C LYS A 12 -18.46 -10.99 -7.31
N ARG A 13 -19.49 -11.80 -7.53
CA ARG A 13 -19.49 -13.26 -7.26
C ARG A 13 -18.82 -14.10 -8.36
N GLY A 14 -18.42 -13.51 -9.48
CA GLY A 14 -17.83 -14.24 -10.60
C GLY A 14 -18.78 -15.10 -11.46
N ILE A 15 -20.09 -15.17 -11.13
CA ILE A 15 -21.05 -16.04 -11.84
C ILE A 15 -21.18 -15.71 -13.33
N LYS A 16 -21.24 -14.42 -13.69
CA LYS A 16 -21.34 -13.98 -15.09
C LYS A 16 -20.00 -13.96 -15.82
N ASN A 17 -18.95 -13.59 -15.09
CA ASN A 17 -17.58 -13.53 -15.58
C ASN A 17 -16.63 -13.85 -14.42
N ILE A 18 -15.95 -14.98 -14.52
CA ILE A 18 -15.04 -15.46 -13.48
C ILE A 18 -13.85 -14.52 -13.26
N LYS A 19 -13.45 -13.74 -14.28
CA LYS A 19 -12.39 -12.73 -14.18
C LYS A 19 -12.76 -11.54 -13.29
N GLU A 20 -14.02 -11.42 -12.90
CA GLU A 20 -14.48 -10.37 -11.98
C GLU A 20 -14.67 -10.87 -10.54
N LEU A 21 -14.35 -12.14 -10.25
CA LEU A 21 -14.51 -12.72 -8.92
C LEU A 21 -13.77 -11.89 -7.86
N GLY A 22 -14.47 -11.58 -6.75
CA GLY A 22 -13.89 -10.85 -5.63
C GLY A 22 -13.75 -9.35 -5.86
N GLN A 23 -13.97 -8.85 -7.09
CA GLN A 23 -13.84 -7.43 -7.39
C GLN A 23 -14.81 -6.59 -6.53
N ILE A 24 -14.28 -5.62 -5.81
CA ILE A 24 -15.05 -4.70 -4.98
C ILE A 24 -15.79 -3.72 -5.89
N VAL A 25 -17.11 -3.64 -5.69
CA VAL A 25 -17.98 -2.65 -6.35
C VAL A 25 -18.41 -1.55 -5.41
N GLN A 26 -18.46 -1.82 -4.10
CA GLN A 26 -18.70 -0.82 -3.08
C GLN A 26 -18.02 -1.19 -1.77
N PHE A 27 -17.62 -0.15 -1.04
CA PHE A 27 -17.21 -0.23 0.36
C PHE A 27 -18.04 0.78 1.17
N ASN A 28 -18.71 0.31 2.23
CA ASN A 28 -19.62 1.11 3.06
C ASN A 28 -20.66 1.90 2.23
N GLY A 29 -21.21 1.28 1.17
CA GLY A 29 -22.20 1.89 0.27
C GLY A 29 -21.62 2.85 -0.78
N MET A 30 -20.37 3.26 -0.65
CA MET A 30 -19.68 4.13 -1.60
C MET A 30 -19.15 3.32 -2.79
N LYS A 31 -19.21 3.87 -4.00
CA LYS A 31 -18.67 3.24 -5.23
C LYS A 31 -17.21 3.62 -5.52
N LYS A 32 -16.76 4.71 -4.93
CA LYS A 32 -15.39 5.22 -4.94
C LYS A 32 -15.13 5.97 -3.64
N MET A 33 -13.87 6.16 -3.29
CA MET A 33 -13.45 7.05 -2.22
C MET A 33 -13.64 8.51 -2.62
N SER A 34 -13.47 9.41 -1.65
CA SER A 34 -13.51 10.86 -1.86
C SER A 34 -12.37 11.55 -1.10
N ILE A 35 -11.22 10.87 -1.00
CA ILE A 35 -10.07 11.26 -0.17
C ILE A 35 -9.01 11.95 -1.03
N TRP A 36 -8.79 11.44 -2.23
CA TRP A 36 -7.71 11.84 -3.12
C TRP A 36 -8.19 12.86 -4.16
N SER A 37 -7.28 13.63 -4.75
CA SER A 37 -7.65 14.72 -5.69
C SER A 37 -8.14 14.22 -7.05
N GLY A 38 -7.70 13.02 -7.48
CA GLY A 38 -8.04 12.43 -8.78
C GLY A 38 -9.03 11.27 -8.66
N GLU A 39 -9.90 11.12 -9.67
CA GLU A 39 -10.88 10.03 -9.70
C GLU A 39 -10.20 8.66 -9.69
N GLU A 40 -9.10 8.49 -10.42
CA GLU A 40 -8.35 7.23 -10.50
C GLU A 40 -7.85 6.75 -9.14
N CYS A 41 -7.27 7.63 -8.33
CA CYS A 41 -6.80 7.32 -6.98
C CYS A 41 -7.93 6.93 -6.02
N ASN A 42 -9.16 7.37 -6.30
CA ASN A 42 -10.32 7.08 -5.49
C ASN A 42 -11.05 5.78 -5.88
N ARG A 43 -10.62 5.09 -6.94
CA ARG A 43 -11.27 3.85 -7.38
C ARG A 43 -10.94 2.68 -6.45
N PHE A 44 -11.93 1.83 -6.21
CA PHE A 44 -11.69 0.49 -5.68
C PHE A 44 -11.20 -0.40 -6.82
N ILE A 45 -9.95 -0.87 -6.73
CA ILE A 45 -9.32 -1.71 -7.75
C ILE A 45 -9.08 -3.08 -7.12
N GLY A 46 -9.60 -4.12 -7.78
CA GLY A 46 -9.45 -5.52 -7.37
C GLY A 46 -10.28 -5.91 -6.14
N SER A 47 -9.72 -6.80 -5.31
CA SER A 47 -10.43 -7.45 -4.18
C SER A 47 -10.04 -6.89 -2.82
N ASP A 48 -10.49 -7.53 -1.74
CA ASP A 48 -10.08 -7.22 -0.36
C ASP A 48 -8.80 -7.94 0.08
N GLY A 49 -8.13 -8.63 -0.86
CA GLY A 49 -6.91 -9.39 -0.58
C GLY A 49 -7.13 -10.85 -0.18
N THR A 50 -8.38 -11.28 0.06
CA THR A 50 -8.69 -12.65 0.50
C THR A 50 -9.08 -13.59 -0.64
N LEU A 51 -9.59 -13.03 -1.75
CA LEU A 51 -10.08 -13.77 -2.90
C LEU A 51 -9.67 -13.07 -4.19
N PHE A 52 -9.25 -13.84 -5.19
CA PHE A 52 -8.82 -13.32 -6.49
C PHE A 52 -9.44 -14.13 -7.64
N ALA A 53 -9.45 -13.55 -8.83
CA ALA A 53 -9.92 -14.23 -10.02
C ALA A 53 -8.90 -15.31 -10.48
N PRO A 54 -9.36 -16.53 -10.80
CA PRO A 54 -8.48 -17.64 -11.19
C PRO A 54 -7.85 -17.44 -12.58
N PHE A 55 -6.94 -18.37 -12.91
CA PHE A 55 -6.17 -18.43 -14.15
C PHE A 55 -5.28 -17.19 -14.32
N LEU A 56 -4.47 -16.94 -13.30
CA LEU A 56 -3.53 -15.83 -13.24
C LEU A 56 -2.44 -16.02 -14.30
N GLY A 57 -2.33 -15.08 -15.23
CA GLY A 57 -1.21 -14.96 -16.14
C GLY A 57 -0.11 -14.05 -15.59
N PRO A 58 1.12 -14.13 -16.11
CA PRO A 58 2.22 -13.25 -15.68
C PRO A 58 1.97 -11.76 -15.90
N ALA A 59 1.10 -11.41 -16.86
CA ALA A 59 0.73 -10.02 -17.17
C ALA A 59 -0.55 -9.56 -16.44
N ASP A 60 -1.23 -10.46 -15.75
CA ASP A 60 -2.44 -10.11 -15.00
C ASP A 60 -2.07 -9.28 -13.77
N LYS A 61 -2.88 -8.25 -13.51
CA LYS A 61 -2.72 -7.38 -12.34
C LYS A 61 -3.60 -7.88 -11.21
N LEU A 62 -3.02 -7.95 -10.02
CA LEU A 62 -3.74 -8.27 -8.79
C LEU A 62 -4.01 -6.98 -8.03
N GLY A 63 -5.23 -6.46 -8.12
CA GLY A 63 -5.63 -5.29 -7.33
C GLY A 63 -6.10 -5.68 -5.93
N VAL A 64 -5.73 -4.88 -4.93
CA VAL A 64 -6.23 -5.01 -3.56
C VAL A 64 -6.60 -3.63 -3.03
N PHE A 65 -7.81 -3.47 -2.54
CA PHE A 65 -8.21 -2.30 -1.77
C PHE A 65 -7.99 -2.55 -0.28
N SER A 66 -7.19 -1.70 0.36
CA SER A 66 -7.00 -1.71 1.80
C SER A 66 -7.67 -0.48 2.43
N PRO A 67 -8.73 -0.66 3.24
CA PRO A 67 -9.36 0.45 3.94
C PRO A 67 -8.46 1.02 5.04
N THR A 68 -7.48 0.26 5.54
CA THR A 68 -6.57 0.69 6.60
C THR A 68 -5.62 1.79 6.14
N ILE A 69 -5.19 1.75 4.87
CA ILE A 69 -4.32 2.77 4.26
C ILE A 69 -5.05 3.59 3.17
N CYS A 70 -6.35 3.34 3.02
CA CYS A 70 -7.30 4.15 2.25
C CYS A 70 -6.97 4.28 0.77
N ARG A 71 -6.49 3.19 0.17
CA ARG A 71 -6.02 3.16 -1.21
C ARG A 71 -6.10 1.76 -1.79
N SER A 72 -6.25 1.70 -3.11
CA SER A 72 -6.04 0.47 -3.87
C SER A 72 -4.59 0.33 -4.33
N LEU A 73 -4.04 -0.86 -4.18
CA LEU A 73 -2.66 -1.24 -4.47
C LEU A 73 -2.65 -2.36 -5.49
N GLU A 74 -1.62 -2.41 -6.32
CA GLU A 74 -1.45 -3.43 -7.36
C GLU A 74 -0.03 -4.00 -7.26
N PRO A 75 0.18 -5.10 -6.51
CA PRO A 75 1.42 -5.85 -6.56
C PRO A 75 1.83 -6.21 -7.99
N TYR A 76 3.13 -6.17 -8.27
CA TYR A 76 3.72 -6.51 -9.56
C TYR A 76 4.46 -7.85 -9.50
N HIS A 77 4.37 -8.60 -10.59
CA HIS A 77 5.01 -9.90 -10.70
C HIS A 77 6.53 -9.77 -10.69
N VAL A 78 7.21 -10.57 -9.86
CA VAL A 78 8.69 -10.56 -9.74
C VAL A 78 9.33 -11.87 -10.20
N GLY A 79 8.61 -12.97 -10.25
CA GLY A 79 9.15 -14.23 -10.75
C GLY A 79 8.33 -15.48 -10.43
N ASN A 80 8.79 -16.61 -10.97
CA ASN A 80 8.14 -17.90 -10.80
C ASN A 80 8.97 -18.78 -9.85
N ILE A 81 8.31 -19.45 -8.91
CA ILE A 81 8.93 -20.34 -7.94
C ILE A 81 8.12 -21.62 -7.78
N LYS A 82 8.72 -22.61 -7.11
CA LYS A 82 8.00 -23.78 -6.61
C LYS A 82 7.82 -23.69 -5.09
N TYR A 83 6.66 -23.25 -4.63
CA TYR A 83 6.38 -23.11 -3.20
C TYR A 83 5.75 -24.40 -2.66
N LYS A 84 6.46 -25.11 -1.79
CA LYS A 84 6.00 -26.38 -1.19
C LYS A 84 5.48 -27.40 -2.22
N GLY A 85 6.14 -27.46 -3.37
CA GLY A 85 5.79 -28.40 -4.46
C GLY A 85 4.77 -27.88 -5.47
N LEU A 86 4.15 -26.71 -5.24
CA LEU A 86 3.23 -26.06 -6.17
C LEU A 86 3.97 -25.05 -7.05
N GLU A 87 3.68 -25.05 -8.35
CA GLU A 87 4.10 -23.95 -9.22
C GLU A 87 3.41 -22.65 -8.75
N SER A 88 4.17 -21.57 -8.64
CA SER A 88 3.68 -20.35 -7.99
C SER A 88 4.31 -19.10 -8.56
N TYR A 89 3.56 -18.00 -8.51
CA TYR A 89 4.02 -16.68 -8.90
C TYR A 89 4.31 -15.84 -7.66
N THR A 90 5.45 -15.15 -7.69
CA THR A 90 5.86 -14.21 -6.66
C THR A 90 5.53 -12.80 -7.11
N TYR A 91 5.01 -12.01 -6.20
CA TYR A 91 4.65 -10.62 -6.40
C TYR A 91 5.27 -9.76 -5.30
N SER A 92 5.68 -8.55 -5.67
CA SER A 92 6.17 -7.51 -4.76
C SER A 92 5.23 -6.31 -4.79
N LEU A 93 5.25 -5.51 -3.73
CA LEU A 93 4.45 -4.29 -3.63
C LEU A 93 5.25 -3.15 -3.02
N ASP A 94 5.11 -1.95 -3.60
CA ASP A 94 5.57 -0.69 -3.03
C ASP A 94 4.50 0.42 -3.19
N PHE A 95 4.76 1.60 -2.63
CA PHE A 95 3.83 2.73 -2.65
C PHE A 95 3.90 3.60 -3.93
N GLY A 96 4.85 3.30 -4.82
CA GLY A 96 5.05 4.02 -6.07
C GLY A 96 5.74 5.37 -5.90
N ASP A 97 5.76 6.14 -7.00
CA ASP A 97 6.36 7.47 -7.08
C ASP A 97 5.34 8.53 -7.45
N MET A 98 4.98 9.38 -6.49
CA MET A 98 3.97 10.43 -6.68
C MET A 98 4.52 11.65 -7.43
N THR A 99 5.86 11.75 -7.53
CA THR A 99 6.56 12.86 -8.19
C THR A 99 6.75 12.61 -9.68
N GLU A 100 7.09 11.38 -10.06
CA GLU A 100 7.41 11.02 -11.45
C GLU A 100 6.28 10.28 -12.18
N ASP A 101 5.49 9.44 -11.52
CA ASP A 101 4.47 8.63 -12.17
C ASP A 101 3.09 9.33 -12.17
N PRO A 102 2.52 9.66 -13.35
CA PRO A 102 1.20 10.27 -13.45
C PRO A 102 0.09 9.45 -12.77
N LYS A 103 0.24 8.12 -12.70
CA LYS A 103 -0.71 7.22 -12.03
C LYS A 103 -0.80 7.50 -10.53
N PHE A 104 0.30 7.91 -9.90
CA PHE A 104 0.38 8.11 -8.46
C PHE A 104 0.26 9.57 -8.04
N ARG A 105 0.31 10.50 -8.99
CA ARG A 105 0.27 11.94 -8.73
C ARG A 105 -0.96 12.40 -7.93
N CYS A 106 -2.12 11.75 -8.09
CA CYS A 106 -3.31 12.11 -7.32
C CYS A 106 -3.31 11.67 -5.84
N PHE A 107 -2.34 10.86 -5.41
CA PHE A 107 -2.09 10.58 -3.99
C PHE A 107 -1.28 11.67 -3.30
N CYS A 108 -0.75 12.62 -4.07
CA CYS A 108 -0.09 13.80 -3.54
C CYS A 108 -1.09 14.73 -2.84
N THR A 109 -0.95 14.86 -1.52
CA THR A 109 -1.81 15.70 -0.67
C THR A 109 -1.44 17.18 -0.78
N THR A 110 -0.16 17.47 -1.02
CA THR A 110 0.43 18.82 -1.16
C THR A 110 1.07 18.98 -2.54
N PRO A 111 0.34 19.45 -3.56
CA PRO A 111 0.83 19.49 -4.95
C PRO A 111 2.13 20.27 -5.15
N ASP A 112 2.34 21.33 -4.38
CA ASP A 112 3.54 22.18 -4.47
C ASP A 112 4.76 21.59 -3.75
N ASN A 113 4.55 20.65 -2.83
CA ASN A 113 5.60 19.99 -2.07
C ASN A 113 5.24 18.52 -1.85
N CYS A 114 5.27 17.76 -2.94
CA CYS A 114 4.88 16.36 -2.90
C CYS A 114 5.94 15.51 -2.19
N LEU A 115 5.50 14.51 -1.44
CA LEU A 115 6.42 13.51 -0.90
C LEU A 115 7.07 12.71 -2.04
N LYS A 116 8.37 12.47 -1.90
CA LYS A 116 9.20 11.66 -2.81
C LYS A 116 8.77 10.19 -2.77
N LYS A 117 9.24 9.40 -3.73
CA LYS A 117 8.98 7.96 -3.91
C LYS A 117 8.94 7.13 -2.63
N GLY A 118 8.02 6.16 -2.60
CA GLY A 118 7.98 5.03 -1.68
C GLY A 118 7.34 5.31 -0.32
N VAL A 119 6.63 6.43 -0.21
CA VAL A 119 5.83 6.77 0.98
C VAL A 119 4.39 7.12 0.58
N HIS A 120 3.47 6.99 1.52
CA HIS A 120 2.05 7.25 1.34
C HIS A 120 1.50 8.04 2.52
N ASP A 121 1.09 9.28 2.27
CA ASP A 121 0.52 10.17 3.28
C ASP A 121 -0.94 9.80 3.55
N MET A 122 -1.23 9.33 4.76
CA MET A 122 -2.59 8.92 5.17
C MET A 122 -3.36 10.03 5.89
N THR A 123 -2.79 11.23 6.03
CA THR A 123 -3.35 12.32 6.84
C THR A 123 -4.82 12.59 6.50
N ASN A 124 -5.15 12.71 5.22
CA ASN A 124 -6.51 12.99 4.76
C ASN A 124 -7.51 11.86 5.06
N CYS A 125 -7.03 10.63 5.28
CA CYS A 125 -7.91 9.52 5.60
C CYS A 125 -8.12 9.32 7.11
N ILE A 126 -7.03 9.33 7.88
CA ILE A 126 -7.09 8.98 9.30
C ILE A 126 -7.15 10.20 10.23
N GLY A 127 -6.94 11.41 9.69
CA GLY A 127 -7.03 12.67 10.44
C GLY A 127 -5.82 13.01 11.31
N VAL A 128 -4.73 12.26 11.20
CA VAL A 128 -3.46 12.47 11.94
C VAL A 128 -2.27 12.30 10.98
N PRO A 129 -1.12 12.98 11.22
CA PRO A 129 -0.03 13.12 10.24
C PRO A 129 0.85 11.86 10.11
N ILE A 130 0.23 10.73 9.75
CA ILE A 130 0.92 9.44 9.60
C ILE A 130 1.22 9.19 8.13
N ILE A 131 2.47 8.84 7.88
CA ILE A 131 3.01 8.47 6.59
C ILE A 131 3.40 7.00 6.64
N ALA A 132 2.85 6.21 5.72
CA ALA A 132 3.20 4.81 5.54
C ALA A 132 4.40 4.67 4.58
N SER A 133 5.30 3.75 4.87
CA SER A 133 6.38 3.31 3.98
C SER A 133 6.65 1.82 4.19
N LEU A 134 7.58 1.24 3.43
CA LEU A 134 8.10 -0.08 3.78
C LEU A 134 9.14 0.08 4.92
N PRO A 135 9.38 -0.96 5.75
CA PRO A 135 10.33 -0.89 6.85
C PRO A 135 11.72 -0.38 6.44
N HIS A 136 12.29 0.47 7.30
CA HIS A 136 13.55 1.18 7.06
C HIS A 136 13.58 1.94 5.73
N PHE A 137 12.41 2.42 5.26
CA PHE A 137 12.25 3.10 3.97
C PHE A 137 12.76 2.27 2.77
N TYR A 138 12.61 0.95 2.83
CA TYR A 138 12.92 0.07 1.70
C TYR A 138 12.16 0.48 0.44
N LEU A 139 12.84 0.53 -0.71
CA LEU A 139 12.34 1.03 -2.01
C LEU A 139 11.84 2.49 -2.04
N ALA A 140 12.04 3.26 -0.97
CA ALA A 140 11.75 4.68 -0.95
C ALA A 140 12.96 5.51 -1.42
N HIS A 141 12.74 6.82 -1.62
CA HIS A 141 13.80 7.75 -2.00
C HIS A 141 14.94 7.74 -0.95
N PRO A 142 16.22 7.74 -1.37
CA PRO A 142 17.37 7.61 -0.45
C PRO A 142 17.42 8.66 0.67
N ASP A 143 16.93 9.87 0.42
CA ASP A 143 16.90 10.94 1.42
C ASP A 143 16.24 10.52 2.74
N TYR A 144 15.13 9.77 2.68
CA TYR A 144 14.45 9.28 3.87
C TYR A 144 15.31 8.32 4.71
N GLN A 145 16.23 7.61 4.07
CA GLN A 145 17.17 6.71 4.75
C GLN A 145 18.36 7.49 5.31
N ASN A 146 18.82 8.51 4.58
CA ASN A 146 20.02 9.29 4.93
C ASN A 146 19.76 10.32 6.04
N GLU A 147 18.52 10.81 6.17
CA GLU A 147 18.13 11.80 7.18
C GLU A 147 18.02 11.20 8.60
N ILE A 148 17.85 9.87 8.73
CA ILE A 148 17.63 9.19 10.00
C ILE A 148 18.71 8.13 10.24
N TYR A 149 19.48 8.31 11.32
CA TYR A 149 20.43 7.30 11.76
C TYR A 149 19.73 5.98 12.12
N GLY A 150 20.28 4.85 11.66
CA GLY A 150 19.78 3.51 11.96
C GLY A 150 18.84 2.92 10.89
N MET A 151 18.55 3.64 9.81
CA MET A 151 17.89 3.06 8.64
C MET A 151 18.84 2.10 7.92
N ASN A 152 18.41 0.84 7.76
CA ASN A 152 19.18 -0.21 7.10
C ASN A 152 18.24 -1.10 6.28
N PRO A 153 17.78 -0.66 5.11
CA PRO A 153 16.84 -1.39 4.29
C PRO A 153 17.46 -2.69 3.75
N VAL A 154 16.90 -3.84 4.13
CA VAL A 154 17.29 -5.16 3.66
C VAL A 154 16.08 -5.82 3.00
N LYS A 155 16.20 -6.21 1.73
CA LYS A 155 15.09 -6.75 0.93
C LYS A 155 14.34 -7.86 1.66
N GLU A 156 15.04 -8.91 2.08
CA GLU A 156 14.44 -10.11 2.67
C GLU A 156 13.69 -9.81 3.98
N LYS A 157 14.11 -8.75 4.69
CA LYS A 157 13.52 -8.33 5.95
C LYS A 157 12.41 -7.30 5.79
N HIS A 158 12.43 -6.49 4.74
CA HIS A 158 11.61 -5.29 4.64
C HIS A 158 10.75 -5.22 3.38
N GLU A 159 10.87 -6.16 2.44
CA GLU A 159 9.97 -6.24 1.30
C GLU A 159 8.57 -6.73 1.73
N MET A 160 7.55 -6.21 1.04
CA MET A 160 6.22 -6.82 1.00
C MET A 160 6.19 -7.79 -0.18
N TYR A 161 5.85 -9.05 0.09
CA TYR A 161 5.81 -10.05 -0.97
C TYR A 161 4.68 -11.06 -0.76
N PHE A 162 4.20 -11.58 -1.89
CA PHE A 162 3.06 -12.48 -1.94
C PHE A 162 3.36 -13.62 -2.93
N ILE A 163 2.90 -14.81 -2.60
CA ILE A 163 3.03 -16.01 -3.41
C ILE A 163 1.63 -16.51 -3.73
N PHE A 164 1.35 -16.67 -5.02
CA PHE A 164 0.06 -17.11 -5.53
C PHE A 164 0.20 -18.41 -6.31
N GLU A 165 -0.75 -19.32 -6.13
CA GLU A 165 -0.94 -20.45 -7.04
C GLU A 165 -1.67 -19.95 -8.30
N PRO A 166 -1.11 -20.12 -9.51
CA PRO A 166 -1.60 -19.44 -10.70
C PRO A 166 -2.97 -19.95 -11.18
N THR A 167 -3.30 -21.23 -11.00
CA THR A 167 -4.54 -21.81 -11.52
C THR A 167 -5.76 -21.24 -10.81
N THR A 168 -5.71 -21.20 -9.49
CA THR A 168 -6.82 -20.76 -8.62
C THR A 168 -6.68 -19.30 -8.18
N ALA A 169 -5.50 -18.70 -8.37
CA ALA A 169 -5.11 -17.40 -7.81
C ALA A 169 -5.20 -17.35 -6.28
N THR A 170 -5.05 -18.51 -5.62
CA THR A 170 -5.07 -18.60 -4.15
C THR A 170 -3.76 -18.04 -3.59
N PRO A 171 -3.80 -17.10 -2.63
CA PRO A 171 -2.61 -16.69 -1.90
C PRO A 171 -2.10 -17.86 -1.06
N LEU A 172 -0.90 -18.36 -1.36
CA LEU A 172 -0.24 -19.45 -0.64
C LEU A 172 0.58 -18.95 0.54
N TYR A 173 1.12 -17.74 0.40
CA TYR A 173 1.93 -17.07 1.40
C TYR A 173 1.87 -15.56 1.14
N GLY A 174 1.78 -14.77 2.19
CA GLY A 174 1.87 -13.31 2.10
C GLY A 174 2.64 -12.80 3.29
N ARG A 175 3.41 -11.74 3.07
CA ARG A 175 4.05 -10.98 4.14
C ARG A 175 3.86 -9.50 3.87
N THR A 176 3.03 -8.88 4.68
CA THR A 176 2.70 -7.46 4.59
C THR A 176 3.50 -6.73 5.66
N ARG A 177 4.35 -5.82 5.24
CA ARG A 177 5.25 -5.08 6.12
C ARG A 177 5.10 -3.59 5.86
N ILE A 178 4.68 -2.86 6.89
CA ILE A 178 4.42 -1.43 6.78
C ILE A 178 5.07 -0.73 7.96
N GLN A 179 5.79 0.34 7.68
CA GLN A 179 6.31 1.29 8.64
C GLN A 179 5.40 2.49 8.74
N LEU A 180 5.10 2.91 9.97
CA LEU A 180 4.35 4.12 10.26
C LEU A 180 5.31 5.18 10.79
N SER A 181 5.30 6.32 10.13
CA SER A 181 6.17 7.46 10.39
C SER A 181 5.34 8.73 10.55
N ILE A 182 5.91 9.76 11.16
CA ILE A 182 5.31 11.10 11.28
C ILE A 182 6.20 12.14 10.61
N SER A 183 5.60 13.16 10.00
CA SER A 183 6.34 14.32 9.52
C SER A 183 6.62 15.27 10.69
N ILE A 184 7.89 15.46 11.01
CA ILE A 184 8.36 16.40 12.02
C ILE A 184 8.95 17.60 11.31
N HIS A 185 8.67 18.81 11.79
CA HIS A 185 9.22 20.06 11.29
C HIS A 185 9.19 21.13 12.40
N PRO A 186 10.03 22.18 12.30
CA PRO A 186 10.01 23.29 13.24
C PRO A 186 8.64 23.96 13.37
N ILE A 187 8.22 24.25 14.61
CA ILE A 187 7.01 25.04 14.90
C ILE A 187 7.38 26.15 15.89
N GLU A 188 7.47 27.39 15.41
CA GLU A 188 7.92 28.55 16.21
C GLU A 188 7.07 28.80 17.46
N SER A 189 5.78 28.47 17.41
CA SER A 189 4.85 28.68 18.53
C SER A 189 4.94 27.60 19.62
N VAL A 190 5.66 26.50 19.39
CA VAL A 190 5.77 25.38 20.32
C VAL A 190 7.23 25.19 20.71
N ASP A 191 7.61 25.58 21.93
CA ASP A 191 9.01 25.60 22.38
C ASP A 191 9.76 24.28 22.14
N LEU A 192 9.12 23.14 22.41
CA LEU A 192 9.69 21.80 22.20
C LEU A 192 9.99 21.48 20.73
N MET A 193 9.25 22.11 19.80
CA MET A 193 9.33 21.86 18.37
C MET A 193 10.12 22.95 17.63
N LYS A 194 10.73 23.93 18.30
CA LYS A 194 11.43 25.03 17.61
C LYS A 194 12.68 24.58 16.85
N GLU A 195 13.42 23.63 17.41
CA GLU A 195 14.75 23.24 16.93
C GLU A 195 14.78 21.81 16.35
N VAL A 196 13.62 21.19 16.17
CA VAL A 196 13.54 19.84 15.58
C VAL A 196 13.86 19.88 14.09
N PRO A 197 14.53 18.86 13.53
CA PRO A 197 14.78 18.81 12.10
C PRO A 197 13.48 18.56 11.32
N THR A 198 13.46 19.00 10.06
CA THR A 198 12.38 18.65 9.12
C THR A 198 12.65 17.28 8.51
N VAL A 199 11.97 16.24 8.98
CA VAL A 199 12.19 14.84 8.55
C VAL A 199 10.90 14.01 8.64
N ILE A 200 10.85 12.90 7.89
CA ILE A 200 9.86 11.85 8.13
C ILE A 200 10.42 10.87 9.17
N PHE A 201 9.98 11.02 10.41
CA PHE A 201 10.51 10.26 11.54
C PHE A 201 9.76 8.92 11.72
N PRO A 202 10.45 7.77 11.62
CA PRO A 202 9.83 6.45 11.78
C PRO A 202 9.47 6.17 13.25
N ILE A 203 8.26 5.67 13.51
CA ILE A 203 7.81 5.33 14.87
C ILE A 203 7.98 3.83 15.11
N PHE A 204 7.35 3.01 14.27
CA PHE A 204 7.44 1.55 14.33
C PHE A 204 7.06 0.94 12.97
N TRP A 205 7.34 -0.35 12.81
CA TRP A 205 6.84 -1.13 11.68
C TRP A 205 6.18 -2.41 12.16
N ILE A 206 5.26 -2.92 11.34
CA ILE A 206 4.48 -4.12 11.60
C ILE A 206 4.83 -5.17 10.54
N ASP A 207 4.81 -6.43 10.94
CA ASP A 207 4.93 -7.61 10.09
C ASP A 207 3.68 -8.47 10.27
N GLU A 208 2.91 -8.66 9.20
CA GLU A 208 1.71 -9.50 9.13
C GLU A 208 1.89 -10.62 8.10
#